data_AF-A0A8T4TJ21-F1
#
_entry.id   AF-A0A8T4TJ21-F1
#
_cell.length_a   1.000
_cell.length_b   1.000
_cell.length_c   1.000
_cell.angle_alpha   90.00
_cell.angle_beta   90.00
_cell.angle_gamma   90.00
#
_symmetry.space_group_name_H-M   'P 1'
#
loop_
_entity.id
_entity.type
_entity.pdbx_description
1 polymer ?
#
loop_
_entity_poly.entity_id
_entity_poly.type
_entity_poly.pdbx_seq_one_letter_code
_entity_poly.pdbx_strand_id
1 'polypeptide(L)'
;MKGRKTKFSKKKKIPKTFRKGEQAKYKGLHSGKLSQEKIEEYARLVELVREEMSKTIVGQQGVIGWLLSAMLCNGHVLVEGVPGIAKTLIVRTLSKVTGGDFSRIQFTADLLPTDVTGLTIYEEKTKQFKVVKGPVFANFLLADEINRSPPKTQSALLEAMQEKEVTIGDTTYDLPDPFFVMATQNPIEQGGVYTLPEAQVDRFLFKVIVDYPTEEDEMEILERNMTLRNFNSYELKAVINPQKIVEMQHDVKKVYMSNEIARYIVDLVDATRNPSKYKIEKGKYIGYGASPRASIGLFIAAKAQALMKKSPYVLPEHVKEIAAQVLRHRLLLNYEGQAENVSSDDIIKEILEKVKVP
;
A
#
# COMPACT_ATOMS: atom_id res chain seq x y z
N MET A 1 9.77 -36.91 -53.30
CA MET A 1 10.76 -36.51 -52.26
C MET A 1 11.02 -35.01 -52.38
N LYS A 2 11.19 -34.30 -51.25
CA LYS A 2 11.12 -32.83 -51.01
C LYS A 2 9.68 -32.35 -50.77
N GLY A 3 9.31 -31.61 -49.72
CA GLY A 3 10.06 -31.02 -48.62
C GLY A 3 9.11 -30.26 -47.65
N ARG A 4 9.57 -30.09 -46.41
CA ARG A 4 8.96 -29.41 -45.25
C ARG A 4 8.43 -28.00 -45.53
N LYS A 5 7.38 -27.57 -44.79
CA LYS A 5 7.48 -26.66 -43.62
C LYS A 5 6.10 -26.16 -43.16
N THR A 6 5.80 -26.43 -41.90
CA THR A 6 4.76 -25.85 -41.06
C THR A 6 4.94 -24.33 -40.89
N LYS A 7 3.86 -23.56 -41.00
CA LYS A 7 3.76 -22.20 -40.44
C LYS A 7 2.50 -22.10 -39.58
N PHE A 8 2.70 -22.16 -38.27
CA PHE A 8 1.72 -21.71 -37.30
C PHE A 8 1.73 -20.17 -37.28
N SER A 9 0.59 -19.54 -37.59
CA SER A 9 0.31 -18.16 -37.25
C SER A 9 -1.12 -18.09 -36.73
N LYS A 10 -1.28 -18.20 -35.40
CA LYS A 10 -2.53 -17.87 -34.72
C LYS A 10 -2.37 -16.51 -34.04
N LYS A 11 -2.70 -15.44 -34.76
CA LYS A 11 -3.05 -14.16 -34.13
C LYS A 11 -4.33 -14.39 -33.29
N LYS A 12 -4.20 -14.38 -31.96
CA LYS A 12 -5.37 -14.37 -31.06
C LYS A 12 -6.17 -13.09 -31.32
N LYS A 13 -7.39 -13.25 -31.85
CA LYS A 13 -8.35 -12.15 -32.08
C LYS A 13 -8.89 -11.65 -30.74
N ILE A 14 -8.86 -10.34 -30.55
CA ILE A 14 -9.58 -9.62 -29.50
C ILE A 14 -11.10 -9.84 -29.72
N PRO A 15 -11.91 -10.18 -28.70
CA PRO A 15 -13.35 -10.39 -28.90
C PRO A 15 -14.06 -9.06 -29.20
N LYS A 16 -14.82 -9.01 -30.30
CA LYS A 16 -15.78 -7.95 -30.60
C LYS A 16 -17.17 -8.42 -30.17
N THR A 17 -17.78 -7.74 -29.18
CA THR A 17 -19.18 -7.27 -29.19
C THR A 17 -19.54 -6.69 -27.81
N PHE A 18 -19.72 -5.37 -27.71
CA PHE A 18 -20.34 -4.71 -26.55
C PHE A 18 -21.46 -3.78 -27.05
N ARG A 19 -22.64 -3.82 -26.42
CA ARG A 19 -23.81 -3.00 -26.76
C ARG A 19 -23.51 -1.52 -26.46
N LYS A 20 -23.77 -0.63 -27.43
CA LYS A 20 -23.48 0.83 -27.38
C LYS A 20 -24.09 1.56 -26.16
N GLY A 21 -25.13 1.02 -25.52
CA GLY A 21 -25.80 1.65 -24.37
C GLY A 21 -25.07 1.54 -23.03
N GLU A 22 -24.29 0.47 -22.78
CA GLU A 22 -23.55 0.29 -21.52
C GLU A 22 -22.25 1.11 -21.48
N GLN A 23 -21.68 1.45 -22.65
CA GLN A 23 -20.44 2.22 -22.75
C GLN A 23 -20.54 3.64 -22.20
N ALA A 24 -21.75 4.23 -22.15
CA ALA A 24 -21.95 5.59 -21.66
C ALA A 24 -21.89 5.71 -20.13
N LYS A 25 -22.30 4.68 -19.38
CA LYS A 25 -22.30 4.67 -17.90
C LYS A 25 -20.90 4.50 -17.28
N TYR A 26 -19.93 3.99 -18.04
CA TYR A 26 -18.61 3.60 -17.53
C TYR A 26 -17.42 4.26 -18.25
N LYS A 27 -17.63 5.41 -18.95
CA LYS A 27 -16.57 6.12 -19.69
C LYS A 27 -15.30 6.39 -18.86
N GLY A 28 -15.42 6.57 -17.55
CA GLY A 28 -14.28 6.77 -16.64
C GLY A 28 -13.39 5.52 -16.45
N LEU A 29 -13.96 4.31 -16.43
CA LEU A 29 -13.17 3.06 -16.31
C LEU A 29 -12.30 2.77 -17.53
N HIS A 30 -12.67 3.35 -18.68
CA HIS A 30 -12.01 3.13 -19.97
C HIS A 30 -11.06 4.28 -20.37
N SER A 31 -10.80 5.23 -19.47
CA SER A 31 -10.06 6.46 -19.79
C SER A 31 -8.53 6.24 -19.78
N GLY A 32 -8.04 5.80 -20.93
CA GLY A 32 -6.61 5.65 -21.22
C GLY A 32 -6.24 4.19 -21.42
N LYS A 33 -5.61 3.86 -22.56
CA LYS A 33 -4.78 2.67 -22.67
C LYS A 33 -3.35 3.16 -22.49
N LEU A 34 -2.78 2.95 -21.32
CA LEU A 34 -1.34 3.10 -21.15
C LEU A 34 -0.65 2.17 -22.16
N SER A 35 0.27 2.69 -22.95
CA SER A 35 0.96 1.91 -23.99
C SER A 35 1.80 0.80 -23.37
N GLN A 36 1.89 -0.35 -24.04
CA GLN A 36 2.70 -1.49 -23.60
C GLN A 36 4.16 -1.07 -23.31
N GLU A 37 4.76 -0.25 -24.17
CA GLU A 37 6.14 0.25 -24.00
C GLU A 37 6.32 1.00 -22.67
N LYS A 38 5.36 1.87 -22.33
CA LYS A 38 5.36 2.65 -21.09
C LYS A 38 5.14 1.77 -19.85
N ILE A 39 4.33 0.72 -19.97
CA ILE A 39 4.16 -0.27 -18.90
C ILE A 39 5.46 -1.03 -18.67
N GLU A 40 6.14 -1.46 -19.73
CA GLU A 40 7.44 -2.14 -19.64
C GLU A 40 8.55 -1.23 -19.12
N GLU A 41 8.53 0.07 -19.44
CA GLU A 41 9.40 1.07 -18.83
C GLU A 41 9.16 1.12 -17.31
N TYR A 42 7.92 1.31 -16.88
CA TYR A 42 7.59 1.44 -15.47
C TYR A 42 7.84 0.16 -14.66
N ALA A 43 7.49 -1.01 -15.20
CA ALA A 43 7.82 -2.27 -14.53
C ALA A 43 9.33 -2.46 -14.39
N ARG A 44 10.13 -2.07 -15.40
CA ARG A 44 11.60 -2.09 -15.28
C ARG A 44 12.10 -1.13 -14.21
N LEU A 45 11.54 0.08 -14.10
CA LEU A 45 11.90 1.00 -13.01
C LEU A 45 11.60 0.41 -11.64
N VAL A 46 10.43 -0.24 -11.48
CA VAL A 46 10.06 -0.93 -10.23
C VAL A 46 11.02 -2.09 -9.93
N GLU A 47 11.41 -2.88 -10.94
CA GLU A 47 12.41 -3.95 -10.80
C GLU A 47 13.76 -3.39 -10.36
N LEU A 48 14.24 -2.29 -10.97
CA LEU A 48 15.47 -1.62 -10.57
C LEU A 48 15.42 -1.10 -9.12
N VAL A 49 14.30 -0.53 -8.70
CA VAL A 49 14.10 -0.12 -7.29
C VAL A 49 14.19 -1.34 -6.37
N ARG A 50 13.53 -2.44 -6.71
CA ARG A 50 13.57 -3.67 -5.91
C ARG A 50 14.97 -4.28 -5.84
N GLU A 51 15.69 -4.32 -6.94
CA GLU A 51 17.08 -4.80 -7.01
C GLU A 51 18.01 -3.95 -6.14
N GLU A 52 17.89 -2.63 -6.23
CA GLU A 52 18.69 -1.71 -5.42
C GLU A 52 18.37 -1.85 -3.92
N MET A 53 17.09 -2.02 -3.56
CA MET A 53 16.68 -2.27 -2.17
C MET A 53 17.20 -3.62 -1.64
N SER A 54 17.31 -4.64 -2.50
CA SER A 54 17.76 -5.99 -2.11
C SER A 54 19.24 -6.04 -1.74
N LYS A 55 20.02 -4.99 -2.02
CA LYS A 55 21.40 -4.85 -1.51
C LYS A 55 21.44 -4.71 0.01
N THR A 56 20.37 -4.18 0.60
CA THR A 56 20.29 -3.85 2.03
C THR A 56 19.23 -4.67 2.76
N ILE A 57 18.15 -5.06 2.08
CA ILE A 57 17.04 -5.81 2.68
C ILE A 57 17.12 -7.29 2.27
N VAL A 58 17.01 -8.19 3.25
CA VAL A 58 17.01 -9.65 3.08
C VAL A 58 15.63 -10.20 3.50
N GLY A 59 15.14 -11.26 2.84
CA GLY A 59 13.92 -11.99 3.21
C GLY A 59 12.57 -11.28 3.06
N GLN A 60 12.54 -10.00 2.68
CA GLN A 60 11.32 -9.20 2.69
C GLN A 60 10.81 -8.80 1.31
N GLN A 61 11.04 -9.63 0.30
CA GLN A 61 10.67 -9.33 -1.09
C GLN A 61 9.16 -9.12 -1.27
N GLY A 62 8.33 -9.88 -0.55
CA GLY A 62 6.88 -9.70 -0.54
C GLY A 62 6.47 -8.34 0.03
N VAL A 63 7.01 -7.97 1.20
CA VAL A 63 6.75 -6.67 1.86
C VAL A 63 7.16 -5.52 0.95
N ILE A 64 8.36 -5.58 0.36
CA ILE A 64 8.82 -4.57 -0.61
C ILE A 64 7.84 -4.46 -1.78
N GLY A 65 7.35 -5.58 -2.32
CA GLY A 65 6.32 -5.58 -3.36
C GLY A 65 5.04 -4.86 -2.96
N TRP A 66 4.54 -5.08 -1.74
CA TRP A 66 3.36 -4.40 -1.23
C TRP A 66 3.58 -2.90 -1.01
N LEU A 67 4.74 -2.50 -0.49
CA LEU A 67 5.09 -1.09 -0.32
C LEU A 67 5.20 -0.36 -1.66
N LEU A 68 5.88 -0.95 -2.64
CA LEU A 68 5.97 -0.39 -4.00
C LEU A 68 4.59 -0.30 -4.65
N SER A 69 3.75 -1.32 -4.51
CA SER A 69 2.37 -1.29 -4.99
C SER A 69 1.56 -0.17 -4.33
N ALA A 70 1.70 0.04 -3.02
CA ALA A 70 0.99 1.10 -2.30
C ALA A 70 1.48 2.49 -2.73
N MET A 71 2.79 2.66 -2.88
CA MET A 71 3.41 3.89 -3.38
C MET A 71 2.88 4.25 -4.77
N LEU A 72 2.78 3.27 -5.69
CA LEU A 72 2.19 3.48 -7.02
C LEU A 72 0.69 3.80 -6.99
N CYS A 73 -0.02 3.39 -5.94
CA CYS A 73 -1.42 3.73 -5.73
C CYS A 73 -1.62 5.10 -5.06
N ASN A 74 -0.54 5.79 -4.67
CA ASN A 74 -0.59 6.96 -3.80
C ASN A 74 -1.37 6.65 -2.50
N GLY A 75 -1.09 5.48 -1.91
CA GLY A 75 -1.73 4.98 -0.71
C GLY A 75 -0.74 4.73 0.43
N HIS A 76 -1.24 4.83 1.65
CA HIS A 76 -0.46 4.59 2.87
C HIS A 76 -0.58 3.14 3.34
N VAL A 77 0.42 2.67 4.10
CA VAL A 77 0.50 1.29 4.57
C VAL A 77 0.55 1.23 6.09
N LEU A 78 -0.29 0.37 6.66
CA LEU A 78 -0.23 -0.03 8.05
C LEU A 78 0.53 -1.36 8.14
N VAL A 79 1.58 -1.42 8.95
CA VAL A 79 2.42 -2.60 9.11
C VAL A 79 2.27 -3.13 10.53
N GLU A 80 1.69 -4.32 10.64
CA GLU A 80 1.62 -5.07 11.88
C GLU A 80 2.74 -6.11 11.87
N GLY A 81 3.52 -6.17 12.93
CA GLY A 81 4.58 -7.17 13.04
C GLY A 81 5.46 -6.91 14.24
N VAL A 82 6.24 -7.91 14.62
CA VAL A 82 7.14 -7.86 15.77
C VAL A 82 8.22 -6.77 15.63
N PRO A 83 8.77 -6.27 16.75
CA PRO A 83 9.94 -5.40 16.74
C PRO A 83 11.14 -6.06 16.06
N GLY A 84 12.04 -5.23 15.49
CA GLY A 84 13.32 -5.72 14.95
C GLY A 84 13.33 -6.16 13.49
N ILE A 85 12.20 -6.17 12.78
CA ILE A 85 12.11 -6.66 11.38
C ILE A 85 12.58 -5.65 10.32
N ALA A 86 13.66 -4.90 10.57
CA ALA A 86 14.25 -3.94 9.63
C ALA A 86 13.27 -2.90 9.01
N LYS A 87 12.11 -2.65 9.61
CA LYS A 87 11.05 -1.74 9.09
C LYS A 87 11.60 -0.34 8.77
N THR A 88 12.40 0.21 9.67
CA THR A 88 13.10 1.50 9.47
C THR A 88 14.07 1.46 8.30
N LEU A 89 14.78 0.34 8.14
CA LEU A 89 15.72 0.14 7.04
C LEU A 89 14.98 0.12 5.70
N ILE A 90 13.82 -0.54 5.62
CA ILE A 90 13.02 -0.63 4.38
C ILE A 90 12.61 0.77 3.89
N VAL A 91 11.98 1.58 4.74
CA VAL A 91 11.48 2.91 4.34
C VAL A 91 12.62 3.87 4.03
N ARG A 92 13.71 3.82 4.81
CA ARG A 92 14.91 4.64 4.58
C ARG A 92 15.65 4.24 3.30
N THR A 93 15.72 2.95 2.98
CA THR A 93 16.27 2.48 1.71
C THR A 93 15.38 2.91 0.56
N LEU A 94 14.05 2.75 0.69
CA LEU A 94 13.10 3.18 -0.34
C LEU A 94 13.23 4.67 -0.64
N SER A 95 13.29 5.53 0.37
CA SER A 95 13.45 6.98 0.16
C SER A 95 14.77 7.31 -0.55
N LYS A 96 15.87 6.65 -0.16
CA LYS A 96 17.19 6.87 -0.77
C LYS A 96 17.24 6.43 -2.23
N VAL A 97 16.69 5.25 -2.53
CA VAL A 97 16.62 4.66 -3.88
C VAL A 97 15.68 5.43 -4.80
N THR A 98 14.70 6.12 -4.24
CA THR A 98 13.73 6.95 -4.99
C THR A 98 14.03 8.45 -4.96
N GLY A 99 15.12 8.86 -4.31
CA GLY A 99 15.55 10.26 -4.23
C GLY A 99 14.61 11.19 -3.46
N GLY A 100 13.78 10.65 -2.56
CA GLY A 100 12.87 11.43 -1.72
C GLY A 100 13.39 11.65 -0.30
N ASP A 101 12.81 12.63 0.39
CA ASP A 101 13.15 12.91 1.78
C ASP A 101 12.53 11.87 2.72
N PHE A 102 13.27 11.55 3.79
CA PHE A 102 12.83 10.60 4.82
C PHE A 102 12.68 11.28 6.16
N SER A 103 11.60 10.92 6.84
CA SER A 103 11.33 11.34 8.19
C SER A 103 10.80 10.17 9.02
N ARG A 104 11.11 10.18 10.31
CA ARG A 104 10.68 9.17 11.26
C ARG A 104 10.08 9.85 12.48
N ILE A 105 8.92 9.39 12.90
CA ILE A 105 8.25 9.78 14.13
C ILE A 105 8.05 8.52 14.96
N GLN A 106 8.48 8.56 16.21
CA GLN A 106 8.14 7.55 17.20
C GLN A 106 6.90 8.03 17.95
N PHE A 107 5.81 7.28 17.88
CA PHE A 107 4.60 7.60 18.63
C PHE A 107 4.79 7.17 20.08
N THR A 108 4.61 8.11 21.00
CA THR A 108 4.71 7.95 22.45
C THR A 108 3.47 8.55 23.12
N ALA A 109 3.23 8.21 24.38
CA ALA A 109 2.02 8.65 25.10
C ALA A 109 1.95 10.17 25.31
N ASP A 110 3.10 10.85 25.29
CA ASP A 110 3.29 12.28 25.48
C ASP A 110 3.36 13.08 24.17
N LEU A 111 3.42 12.40 23.01
CA LEU A 111 3.53 13.05 21.71
C LEU A 111 2.30 13.94 21.43
N LEU A 112 2.54 15.21 21.10
CA LEU A 112 1.49 16.17 20.78
C LEU A 112 1.18 16.20 19.28
N PRO A 113 -0.05 16.60 18.87
CA PRO A 113 -0.37 16.83 17.47
C PRO A 113 0.59 17.78 16.74
N THR A 114 1.11 18.79 17.44
CA THR A 114 2.07 19.78 16.92
C THR A 114 3.46 19.18 16.69
N ASP A 115 3.82 18.10 17.38
CA ASP A 115 5.09 17.40 17.12
C ASP A 115 5.04 16.60 15.81
N VAL A 116 3.83 16.29 15.32
CA VAL A 116 3.60 15.65 14.03
C VAL A 116 3.48 16.69 12.92
N THR A 117 2.63 17.69 13.12
CA THR A 117 2.26 18.69 12.10
C THR A 117 3.24 19.84 12.01
N GLY A 118 3.80 20.28 13.14
CA GLY A 118 4.64 21.47 13.24
C GLY A 118 4.03 22.51 14.17
N LEU A 119 4.81 23.54 14.48
CA LEU A 119 4.41 24.61 15.39
C LEU A 119 5.01 25.96 15.00
N THR A 120 4.44 27.01 15.56
CA THR A 120 4.98 28.36 15.46
C THR A 120 5.76 28.69 16.72
N ILE A 121 7.05 29.00 16.57
CA ILE A 121 7.92 29.43 17.67
C ILE A 121 8.15 30.94 17.59
N TYR A 122 8.25 31.62 18.73
CA TYR A 122 8.68 33.00 18.79
C TYR A 122 10.22 33.05 18.84
N GLU A 123 10.85 33.66 17.83
CA GLU A 123 12.30 33.79 17.75
C GLU A 123 12.74 35.12 18.37
N GLU A 124 13.33 35.08 19.56
CA GLU A 124 13.69 36.28 20.33
C GLU A 124 14.64 37.23 19.59
N LYS A 125 15.54 36.68 18.76
CA LYS A 125 16.53 37.46 18.00
C LYS A 125 15.89 38.35 16.95
N THR A 126 14.91 37.82 16.23
CA THR A 126 14.20 38.53 15.15
C THR A 126 12.93 39.20 15.65
N LYS A 127 12.47 38.85 16.87
CA LYS A 127 11.17 39.22 17.44
C LYS A 127 10.01 38.85 16.52
N GLN A 128 10.15 37.74 15.79
CA GLN A 128 9.16 37.26 14.82
C GLN A 128 8.73 35.84 15.15
N PHE A 129 7.50 35.52 14.77
CA PHE A 129 6.99 34.16 14.80
C PHE A 129 7.52 33.39 13.58
N LYS A 130 8.19 32.27 13.83
CA LYS A 130 8.76 31.39 12.81
C LYS A 130 8.04 30.05 12.84
N VAL A 131 7.65 29.56 11.68
CA VAL A 131 7.05 28.24 11.54
C VAL A 131 8.14 27.17 11.47
N VAL A 132 8.03 26.17 12.34
CA VAL A 132 8.84 24.95 12.34
C VAL A 132 7.95 23.82 11.80
N LYS A 133 8.26 23.37 10.58
CA LYS A 133 7.55 22.27 9.93
C LYS A 133 7.79 20.97 10.69
N GLY A 134 6.70 20.24 10.96
CA GLY A 134 6.78 18.94 11.60
C GLY A 134 7.32 17.84 10.67
N PRO A 135 7.50 16.62 11.19
CA PRO A 135 8.14 15.55 10.43
C PRO A 135 7.24 14.97 9.33
N VAL A 136 5.96 15.37 9.23
CA VAL A 136 5.08 15.07 8.07
C VAL A 136 5.53 15.75 6.77
N PHE A 137 6.36 16.78 6.84
CA PHE A 137 6.89 17.47 5.65
C PHE A 137 8.08 16.72 5.02
N ALA A 138 7.90 15.44 4.70
CA ALA A 138 8.85 14.58 4.00
C ALA A 138 8.12 13.67 3.01
N ASN A 139 8.79 13.21 1.95
CA ASN A 139 8.16 12.30 0.98
C ASN A 139 7.83 10.93 1.58
N PHE A 140 8.69 10.42 2.45
CA PHE A 140 8.53 9.12 3.09
C PHE A 140 8.56 9.28 4.61
N LEU A 141 7.42 9.02 5.24
CA LEU A 141 7.26 9.08 6.68
C LEU A 141 7.10 7.68 7.27
N LEU A 142 7.96 7.33 8.21
CA LEU A 142 7.78 6.18 9.10
C LEU A 142 7.14 6.67 10.42
N ALA A 143 5.92 6.22 10.69
CA ALA A 143 5.21 6.48 11.95
C ALA A 143 5.26 5.21 12.81
N ASP A 144 6.25 5.10 13.67
CA ASP A 144 6.45 3.91 14.51
C ASP A 144 5.49 3.88 15.69
N GLU A 145 4.88 2.72 15.92
CA GLU A 145 4.02 2.41 17.08
C GLU A 145 2.86 3.40 17.25
N ILE A 146 2.14 3.68 16.16
CA ILE A 146 1.04 4.65 16.12
C ILE A 146 -0.01 4.43 17.22
N ASN A 147 -0.15 3.18 17.68
CA ASN A 147 -1.03 2.79 18.78
C ASN A 147 -0.54 3.19 20.17
N ARG A 148 0.62 3.84 20.35
CA ARG A 148 1.12 4.29 21.65
C ARG A 148 0.80 5.74 22.00
N SER A 149 0.30 6.53 21.04
CA SER A 149 -0.12 7.91 21.29
C SER A 149 -1.63 8.06 21.41
N PRO A 150 -2.11 9.11 22.10
CA PRO A 150 -3.54 9.38 22.24
C PRO A 150 -4.24 9.58 20.88
N PRO A 151 -5.57 9.37 20.81
CA PRO A 151 -6.35 9.52 19.57
C PRO A 151 -6.22 10.88 18.88
N LYS A 152 -5.99 11.96 19.63
CA LYS A 152 -5.79 13.31 19.07
C LYS A 152 -4.53 13.39 18.21
N THR A 153 -3.42 12.80 18.67
CA THR A 153 -2.13 12.78 17.96
C THR A 153 -2.20 11.84 16.75
N GLN A 154 -2.86 10.70 16.89
CA GLN A 154 -3.15 9.80 15.76
C GLN A 154 -3.96 10.53 14.68
N SER A 155 -4.98 11.29 15.07
CA SER A 155 -5.83 12.05 14.15
C SER A 155 -5.05 13.08 13.33
N ALA A 156 -4.05 13.75 13.92
CA ALA A 156 -3.23 14.73 13.22
C ALA A 156 -2.45 14.12 12.03
N LEU A 157 -1.88 12.91 12.22
CA LEU A 157 -1.24 12.19 11.12
C LEU A 157 -2.25 11.75 10.05
N LEU A 158 -3.41 11.23 10.47
CA LEU A 158 -4.43 10.72 9.56
C LEU A 158 -5.11 11.82 8.75
N GLU A 159 -5.22 13.03 9.30
CA GLU A 159 -5.66 14.23 8.62
C GLU A 159 -4.64 14.66 7.56
N ALA A 160 -3.36 14.74 7.93
CA ALA A 160 -2.27 15.00 6.97
C ALA A 160 -2.25 13.98 5.81
N MET A 161 -2.50 12.71 6.08
CA MET A 161 -2.64 11.65 5.06
C MET A 161 -3.81 11.89 4.11
N GLN A 162 -4.93 12.41 4.61
CA GLN A 162 -6.18 12.54 3.85
C GLN A 162 -6.26 13.84 3.06
N GLU A 163 -5.85 14.96 3.68
CA GLU A 163 -5.92 16.30 3.10
C GLU A 163 -4.68 16.66 2.29
N LYS A 164 -3.53 16.02 2.58
CA LYS A 164 -2.23 16.30 1.95
C LYS A 164 -1.72 17.73 2.12
N GLU A 165 -2.28 18.45 3.08
CA GLU A 165 -1.88 19.77 3.54
C GLU A 165 -2.02 19.81 5.06
N VAL A 166 -1.32 20.75 5.69
CA VAL A 166 -1.35 20.95 7.13
C VAL A 166 -1.41 22.46 7.42
N THR A 167 -2.31 22.86 8.30
CA THR A 167 -2.41 24.25 8.76
C THR A 167 -1.62 24.42 10.06
N ILE A 168 -0.67 25.35 10.07
CA ILE A 168 0.14 25.70 11.23
C ILE A 168 -0.07 27.18 11.55
N GLY A 169 -0.69 27.46 12.70
CA GLY A 169 -1.19 28.81 12.99
C GLY A 169 -2.27 29.20 11.97
N ASP A 170 -2.05 30.31 11.26
CA ASP A 170 -3.01 30.85 10.29
C ASP A 170 -2.65 30.52 8.83
N THR A 171 -1.60 29.72 8.59
CA THR A 171 -1.11 29.41 7.24
C THR A 171 -1.19 27.91 6.95
N THR A 172 -1.77 27.57 5.79
CA THR A 172 -1.83 26.21 5.26
C THR A 172 -0.62 25.93 4.38
N TYR A 173 -0.03 24.75 4.56
CA TYR A 173 1.16 24.31 3.83
C TYR A 173 0.90 22.96 3.17
N ASP A 174 1.17 22.86 1.88
CA ASP A 174 1.14 21.60 1.15
C ASP A 174 2.22 20.63 1.65
N LEU A 175 1.88 19.34 1.72
CA LEU A 175 2.85 18.29 1.93
C LEU A 175 3.60 17.96 0.63
N PRO A 176 4.83 17.41 0.71
CA PRO A 176 5.58 17.01 -0.47
C PRO A 176 4.85 15.96 -1.32
N ASP A 177 4.94 16.03 -2.65
CA ASP A 177 4.40 15.02 -3.57
C ASP A 177 5.55 14.20 -4.20
N PRO A 178 5.60 12.86 -4.04
CA PRO A 178 4.66 12.01 -3.32
C PRO A 178 4.78 12.13 -1.80
N PHE A 179 3.65 11.93 -1.11
CA PHE A 179 3.58 11.76 0.34
C PHE A 179 3.18 10.33 0.67
N PHE A 180 4.14 9.53 1.16
CA PHE A 180 3.96 8.13 1.52
C PHE A 180 4.17 7.95 3.02
N VAL A 181 3.23 7.24 3.66
CA VAL A 181 3.28 6.95 5.10
C VAL A 181 3.27 5.45 5.29
N MET A 182 4.25 4.96 6.03
CA MET A 182 4.25 3.62 6.61
C MET A 182 4.07 3.77 8.12
N ALA A 183 2.91 3.39 8.65
CA ALA A 183 2.65 3.36 10.08
C ALA A 183 2.86 1.94 10.61
N THR A 184 3.41 1.79 11.81
CA THR A 184 3.60 0.47 12.44
C THR A 184 2.73 0.31 13.68
N GLN A 185 2.24 -0.89 13.91
CA GLN A 185 1.57 -1.29 15.15
C GLN A 185 2.31 -2.50 15.75
N ASN A 186 2.51 -2.45 17.06
CA ASN A 186 3.04 -3.60 17.80
C ASN A 186 1.87 -4.37 18.46
N PRO A 187 1.62 -5.63 18.05
CA PRO A 187 0.49 -6.40 18.57
C PRO A 187 0.70 -6.95 20.00
N ILE A 188 1.93 -6.94 20.52
CA ILE A 188 2.30 -7.62 21.78
C ILE A 188 2.18 -6.70 23.01
N GLU A 189 2.05 -5.39 22.81
CA GLU A 189 2.11 -4.41 23.90
C GLU A 189 0.78 -4.35 24.69
N GLN A 190 0.80 -4.76 25.97
CA GLN A 190 -0.40 -4.92 26.80
C GLN A 190 -0.77 -3.68 27.63
N GLY A 191 0.06 -2.65 27.67
CA GLY A 191 -0.16 -1.44 28.49
C GLY A 191 0.10 -0.15 27.72
N GLY A 192 -0.77 0.86 27.91
CA GLY A 192 -0.59 2.18 27.31
C GLY A 192 -0.86 2.26 25.81
N VAL A 193 -1.61 1.30 25.26
CA VAL A 193 -1.99 1.27 23.84
C VAL A 193 -3.40 1.82 23.61
N TYR A 194 -3.52 2.66 22.58
CA TYR A 194 -4.75 3.19 22.03
C TYR A 194 -4.99 2.53 20.68
N THR A 195 -5.97 1.62 20.63
CA THR A 195 -6.37 0.97 19.38
C THR A 195 -6.86 2.03 18.40
N LEU A 196 -6.39 1.96 17.15
CA LEU A 196 -6.93 2.80 16.09
C LEU A 196 -8.37 2.35 15.82
N PRO A 197 -9.37 3.26 15.90
CA PRO A 197 -10.72 2.97 15.45
C PRO A 197 -10.72 2.48 14.00
N GLU A 198 -11.69 1.66 13.65
CA GLU A 198 -11.84 1.02 12.34
C GLU A 198 -11.93 2.07 11.23
N ALA A 199 -12.63 3.18 11.50
CA ALA A 199 -12.71 4.33 10.59
C ALA A 199 -11.36 4.99 10.31
N GLN A 200 -10.41 4.91 11.26
CA GLN A 200 -9.03 5.39 11.10
C GLN A 200 -8.20 4.40 10.30
N VAL A 201 -8.29 3.12 10.64
CA VAL A 201 -7.60 2.03 9.95
C VAL A 201 -8.02 1.94 8.47
N ASP A 202 -9.29 2.22 8.14
CA ASP A 202 -9.82 2.22 6.77
C ASP A 202 -9.16 3.27 5.84
N ARG A 203 -8.45 4.27 6.41
CA ARG A 203 -7.67 5.27 5.65
C ARG A 203 -6.38 4.70 5.06
N PHE A 204 -5.86 3.60 5.62
CA PHE A 204 -4.71 2.90 5.04
C PHE A 204 -5.15 2.05 3.85
N LEU A 205 -4.41 2.11 2.75
CA LEU A 205 -4.71 1.30 1.58
C LEU A 205 -4.48 -0.18 1.89
N PHE A 206 -3.31 -0.49 2.47
CA PHE A 206 -2.92 -1.85 2.86
C PHE A 206 -2.68 -1.99 4.36
N LYS A 207 -3.03 -3.15 4.91
CA LYS A 207 -2.48 -3.67 6.16
C LYS A 207 -1.59 -4.88 5.86
N VAL A 208 -0.27 -4.70 6.01
CA VAL A 208 0.72 -5.75 5.78
C VAL A 208 1.10 -6.37 7.12
N ILE A 209 1.05 -7.70 7.19
CA ILE A 209 1.54 -8.48 8.32
C ILE A 209 2.97 -8.90 7.98
N VAL A 210 3.89 -8.68 8.90
CA VAL A 210 5.31 -9.03 8.74
C VAL A 210 5.71 -9.95 9.89
N ASP A 211 6.06 -11.18 9.53
CA ASP A 211 6.56 -12.21 10.45
C ASP A 211 8.08 -12.17 10.55
N TYR A 212 8.64 -12.98 11.45
CA TYR A 212 10.08 -13.17 11.53
C TYR A 212 10.66 -13.68 10.20
N PRO A 213 11.88 -13.27 9.85
CA PRO A 213 12.61 -13.84 8.70
C PRO A 213 12.75 -15.36 8.84
N THR A 214 12.92 -16.04 7.71
CA THR A 214 13.24 -17.48 7.71
C THR A 214 14.66 -17.72 8.23
N GLU A 215 14.98 -18.96 8.63
CA GLU A 215 16.34 -19.31 9.06
C GLU A 215 17.39 -18.99 7.99
N GLU A 216 17.06 -19.21 6.71
CA GLU A 216 17.91 -18.87 5.57
C GLU A 216 18.13 -17.35 5.45
N ASP A 217 17.07 -16.57 5.61
CA ASP A 217 17.15 -15.11 5.61
C ASP A 217 17.95 -14.58 6.80
N GLU A 218 17.79 -15.17 8.00
CA GLU A 218 18.58 -14.82 9.18
C GLU A 218 20.05 -15.12 8.98
N MET A 219 20.38 -16.27 8.38
CA MET A 219 21.75 -16.64 8.07
C MET A 219 22.37 -15.63 7.08
N GLU A 220 21.65 -15.25 6.03
CA GLU A 220 22.11 -14.23 5.08
C GLU A 220 22.24 -12.85 5.74
N ILE A 221 21.33 -12.49 6.66
CA ILE A 221 21.44 -11.27 7.48
C ILE A 221 22.74 -11.31 8.29
N LEU A 222 23.09 -12.44 8.91
CA LEU A 222 24.33 -12.59 9.67
C LEU A 222 25.55 -12.46 8.76
N GLU A 223 25.58 -13.16 7.63
CA GLU A 223 26.70 -13.09 6.67
C GLU A 223 26.93 -11.67 6.15
N ARG A 224 25.85 -10.93 5.84
CA ARG A 224 25.93 -9.55 5.38
C ARG A 224 26.30 -8.56 6.51
N ASN A 225 25.92 -8.84 7.76
CA ASN A 225 26.17 -8.00 8.93
C ASN A 225 27.42 -8.38 9.75
N MET A 226 28.16 -9.44 9.40
CA MET A 226 29.45 -9.80 10.05
C MET A 226 30.47 -8.65 9.99
N THR A 227 30.32 -7.75 9.03
CA THR A 227 30.85 -6.39 9.09
C THR A 227 29.70 -5.44 9.42
N LEU A 228 29.70 -4.80 10.60
CA LEU A 228 28.70 -3.80 11.02
C LEU A 228 28.70 -2.60 10.05
N ARG A 229 28.04 -2.78 8.90
CA ARG A 229 28.01 -1.82 7.80
C ARG A 229 27.07 -0.69 8.14
N ASN A 230 27.62 0.51 8.29
CA ASN A 230 26.82 1.74 8.37
C ASN A 230 25.91 1.84 7.14
N PHE A 231 24.70 2.39 7.28
CA PHE A 231 23.75 2.54 6.16
C PHE A 231 24.38 3.19 4.91
N ASN A 232 25.30 4.14 5.08
CA ASN A 232 25.98 4.81 3.98
C ASN A 232 26.98 3.91 3.22
N SER A 233 27.42 2.80 3.80
CA SER A 233 28.36 1.86 3.17
C SER A 233 27.71 0.95 2.12
N TYR A 234 26.37 0.93 2.03
CA TYR A 234 25.67 0.20 0.96
C TYR A 234 25.73 0.91 -0.39
N GLU A 235 26.26 2.14 -0.46
CA GLU A 235 26.42 2.95 -1.69
C GLU A 235 25.16 2.99 -2.58
N LEU A 236 23.98 3.06 -1.94
CA LEU A 236 22.70 3.05 -2.61
C LEU A 236 22.56 4.21 -3.58
N LYS A 237 22.16 3.90 -4.81
CA LYS A 237 21.94 4.90 -5.87
C LYS A 237 20.46 5.22 -5.98
N ALA A 238 20.15 6.50 -6.21
CA ALA A 238 18.81 6.90 -6.60
C ALA A 238 18.57 6.43 -8.05
N VAL A 239 17.67 5.47 -8.23
CA VAL A 239 17.32 4.90 -9.54
C VAL A 239 16.12 5.60 -10.17
N ILE A 240 15.28 6.22 -9.35
CA ILE A 240 14.19 7.11 -9.76
C ILE A 240 14.18 8.37 -8.88
N ASN A 241 13.32 9.33 -9.22
CA ASN A 241 13.11 10.55 -8.45
C ASN A 241 11.61 10.72 -8.07
N PRO A 242 11.29 11.61 -7.11
CA PRO A 242 9.91 11.88 -6.68
C PRO A 242 8.95 12.22 -7.82
N GLN A 243 9.37 13.05 -8.77
CA GLN A 243 8.52 13.47 -9.90
C GLN A 243 8.13 12.28 -10.79
N LYS A 244 9.05 11.33 -10.99
CA LYS A 244 8.78 10.10 -11.75
C LYS A 244 7.77 9.22 -11.03
N ILE A 245 7.80 9.14 -9.70
CA ILE A 245 6.80 8.41 -8.92
C ILE A 245 5.41 9.03 -9.13
N VAL A 246 5.29 10.35 -9.06
CA VAL A 246 4.02 11.05 -9.29
C VAL A 246 3.49 10.79 -10.70
N GLU A 247 4.36 10.82 -11.72
CA GLU A 247 4.01 10.45 -13.10
C GLU A 247 3.44 9.02 -13.15
N MET A 248 4.14 8.06 -12.53
CA MET A 248 3.71 6.66 -12.46
C MET A 248 2.37 6.51 -11.73
N GLN A 249 2.16 7.20 -10.60
CA GLN A 249 0.89 7.18 -9.85
C GLN A 249 -0.30 7.68 -10.70
N HIS A 250 -0.07 8.72 -11.51
CA HIS A 250 -1.08 9.21 -12.43
C HIS A 250 -1.38 8.19 -13.54
N ASP A 251 -0.36 7.55 -14.07
CA ASP A 251 -0.49 6.63 -15.20
C ASP A 251 -0.99 5.23 -14.80
N VAL A 252 -0.75 4.78 -13.58
CA VAL A 252 -1.37 3.56 -13.00
C VAL A 252 -2.90 3.61 -13.15
N LYS A 253 -3.50 4.79 -12.95
CA LYS A 253 -4.97 4.98 -13.10
C LYS A 253 -5.45 4.68 -14.51
N LYS A 254 -4.58 4.82 -15.53
CA LYS A 254 -4.83 4.58 -16.95
C LYS A 254 -4.58 3.13 -17.39
N VAL A 255 -4.18 2.23 -16.49
CA VAL A 255 -4.12 0.79 -16.82
C VAL A 255 -5.55 0.30 -17.10
N TYR A 256 -5.73 -0.47 -18.18
CA TYR A 256 -7.06 -0.90 -18.60
C TYR A 256 -7.64 -1.92 -17.62
N MET A 257 -8.90 -1.74 -17.24
CA MET A 257 -9.68 -2.73 -16.51
C MET A 257 -11.03 -2.90 -17.20
N SER A 258 -11.45 -4.15 -17.40
CA SER A 258 -12.75 -4.44 -18.00
C SER A 258 -13.87 -4.28 -16.96
N ASN A 259 -15.10 -4.10 -17.44
CA ASN A 259 -16.26 -3.95 -16.54
C ASN A 259 -16.56 -5.24 -15.78
N GLU A 260 -16.21 -6.40 -16.34
CA GLU A 260 -16.35 -7.70 -15.68
C GLU A 260 -15.40 -7.81 -14.49
N ILE A 261 -14.15 -7.35 -14.61
CA ILE A 261 -13.20 -7.31 -13.49
C ILE A 261 -13.64 -6.28 -12.44
N ALA A 262 -14.16 -5.12 -12.86
CA ALA A 262 -14.69 -4.14 -11.93
C ALA A 262 -15.90 -4.67 -11.16
N ARG A 263 -16.80 -5.42 -11.82
CA ARG A 263 -17.91 -6.14 -11.18
C ARG A 263 -17.40 -7.20 -10.22
N TYR A 264 -16.38 -7.97 -10.59
CA TYR A 264 -15.74 -8.94 -9.71
C TYR A 264 -15.22 -8.29 -8.41
N ILE A 265 -14.58 -7.12 -8.48
CA ILE A 265 -14.16 -6.35 -7.30
C ILE A 265 -15.36 -5.96 -6.42
N VAL A 266 -16.46 -5.51 -7.03
CA VAL A 266 -17.69 -5.18 -6.30
C VAL A 266 -18.29 -6.42 -5.64
N ASP A 267 -18.33 -7.56 -6.33
CA ASP A 267 -18.85 -8.82 -5.81
C ASP A 267 -17.99 -9.34 -4.64
N LEU A 268 -16.66 -9.19 -4.69
CA LEU A 268 -15.77 -9.52 -3.57
C LEU A 268 -16.09 -8.68 -2.33
N VAL A 269 -16.29 -7.38 -2.49
CA VAL A 269 -16.62 -6.48 -1.37
C VAL A 269 -18.04 -6.74 -0.88
N ASP A 270 -19.01 -6.97 -1.77
CA ASP A 270 -20.38 -7.34 -1.41
C ASP A 270 -20.43 -8.68 -0.66
N ALA A 271 -19.56 -9.64 -0.99
CA ALA A 271 -19.46 -10.91 -0.26
C ALA A 271 -19.03 -10.73 1.20
N THR A 272 -18.31 -9.65 1.54
CA THR A 272 -18.00 -9.32 2.94
C THR A 272 -19.20 -8.78 3.70
N ARG A 273 -20.21 -8.22 3.02
CA ARG A 273 -21.41 -7.61 3.64
C ARG A 273 -22.62 -8.53 3.59
N ASN A 274 -22.71 -9.33 2.53
CA ASN A 274 -23.81 -10.24 2.23
C ASN A 274 -23.29 -11.68 2.00
N PRO A 275 -22.57 -12.29 2.97
CA PRO A 275 -21.88 -13.57 2.77
C PRO A 275 -22.81 -14.71 2.36
N SER A 276 -24.05 -14.73 2.86
CA SER A 276 -25.05 -15.75 2.54
C SER A 276 -25.38 -15.81 1.04
N LYS A 277 -25.34 -14.66 0.34
CA LYS A 277 -25.58 -14.58 -1.12
C LYS A 277 -24.53 -15.36 -1.91
N TYR A 278 -23.31 -15.44 -1.41
CA TYR A 278 -22.17 -16.09 -2.06
C TYR A 278 -21.81 -17.45 -1.45
N LYS A 279 -22.60 -17.92 -0.47
CA LYS A 279 -22.37 -19.19 0.25
C LYS A 279 -21.00 -19.24 0.93
N ILE A 280 -20.64 -18.14 1.60
CA ILE A 280 -19.43 -18.03 2.44
C ILE A 280 -19.78 -18.49 3.84
N GLU A 281 -19.24 -19.63 4.26
CA GLU A 281 -19.54 -20.27 5.55
C GLU A 281 -18.91 -19.49 6.70
N LYS A 282 -17.64 -19.11 6.58
CA LYS A 282 -16.96 -18.25 7.56
C LYS A 282 -17.50 -16.82 7.57
N GLY A 283 -18.39 -16.47 6.64
CA GLY A 283 -19.04 -15.16 6.60
C GLY A 283 -19.92 -14.88 7.81
N LYS A 284 -20.36 -15.91 8.55
CA LYS A 284 -21.10 -15.75 9.82
C LYS A 284 -20.28 -15.05 10.92
N TYR A 285 -18.95 -15.07 10.80
CA TYR A 285 -18.04 -14.42 11.76
C TYR A 285 -17.83 -12.92 11.48
N ILE A 286 -18.35 -12.42 10.36
CA ILE A 286 -18.24 -10.99 10.02
C ILE A 286 -19.33 -10.22 10.78
N GLY A 287 -18.92 -9.39 11.73
CA GLY A 287 -19.81 -8.41 12.38
C GLY A 287 -20.07 -7.20 11.49
N TYR A 288 -19.04 -6.71 10.80
CA TYR A 288 -19.17 -5.61 9.84
C TYR A 288 -18.23 -5.80 8.64
N GLY A 289 -18.78 -5.70 7.43
CA GLY A 289 -18.06 -5.90 6.17
C GLY A 289 -17.29 -4.67 5.70
N ALA A 290 -16.50 -4.85 4.64
CA ALA A 290 -15.58 -3.82 4.15
C ALA A 290 -16.31 -2.60 3.56
N SER A 291 -15.78 -1.39 3.75
CA SER A 291 -16.38 -0.14 3.25
C SER A 291 -16.23 0.04 1.72
N PRO A 292 -16.89 1.02 1.07
CA PRO A 292 -16.64 1.33 -0.34
C PRO A 292 -15.18 1.70 -0.66
N ARG A 293 -14.39 2.13 0.35
CA ARG A 293 -12.94 2.34 0.18
C ARG A 293 -12.23 1.05 -0.20
N ALA A 294 -12.72 -0.12 0.20
CA ALA A 294 -12.19 -1.42 -0.24
C ALA A 294 -12.31 -1.60 -1.75
N SER A 295 -13.45 -1.24 -2.35
CA SER A 295 -13.65 -1.34 -3.80
C SER A 295 -12.70 -0.42 -4.55
N ILE A 296 -12.51 0.81 -4.08
CA ILE A 296 -11.57 1.78 -4.66
C ILE A 296 -10.13 1.28 -4.49
N GLY A 297 -9.79 0.76 -3.30
CA GLY A 297 -8.48 0.22 -2.97
C GLY A 297 -8.12 -0.97 -3.85
N LEU A 298 -9.00 -1.97 -3.97
CA LEU A 298 -8.83 -3.10 -4.87
C LEU A 298 -8.68 -2.65 -6.32
N PHE A 299 -9.48 -1.66 -6.75
CA PHE A 299 -9.44 -1.15 -8.12
C PHE A 299 -8.08 -0.55 -8.47
N ILE A 300 -7.56 0.37 -7.66
CA ILE A 300 -6.26 1.01 -7.94
C ILE A 300 -5.10 0.04 -7.73
N ALA A 301 -5.19 -0.81 -6.70
CA ALA A 301 -4.15 -1.76 -6.37
C ALA A 301 -4.00 -2.87 -7.42
N ALA A 302 -5.11 -3.38 -7.96
CA ALA A 302 -5.06 -4.35 -9.06
C ALA A 302 -4.46 -3.77 -10.34
N LYS A 303 -4.65 -2.46 -10.60
CA LYS A 303 -3.98 -1.74 -11.70
C LYS A 303 -2.47 -1.60 -11.47
N ALA A 304 -2.06 -1.26 -10.25
CA ALA A 304 -0.64 -1.21 -9.89
C ALA A 304 0.02 -2.59 -10.03
N GLN A 305 -0.65 -3.66 -9.56
CA GLN A 305 -0.18 -5.03 -9.71
C GLN A 305 -0.04 -5.44 -11.18
N ALA A 306 -1.03 -5.12 -12.02
CA ALA A 306 -0.95 -5.39 -13.45
C ALA A 306 0.28 -4.71 -14.09
N LEU A 307 0.52 -3.43 -13.76
CA LEU A 307 1.66 -2.67 -14.24
C LEU A 307 2.99 -3.28 -13.79
N MET A 308 3.12 -3.61 -12.49
CA MET A 308 4.33 -4.24 -11.94
C MET A 308 4.61 -5.60 -12.59
N LYS A 309 3.57 -6.31 -13.03
CA LYS A 309 3.66 -7.58 -13.77
C LYS A 309 3.77 -7.43 -15.29
N LYS A 310 4.04 -6.22 -15.80
CA LYS A 310 4.19 -5.93 -17.24
C LYS A 310 2.91 -6.23 -18.05
N SER A 311 1.75 -6.27 -17.39
CA SER A 311 0.47 -6.55 -18.02
C SER A 311 -0.25 -5.26 -18.45
N PRO A 312 -0.68 -5.14 -19.72
CA PRO A 312 -1.41 -3.96 -20.21
C PRO A 312 -2.82 -3.79 -19.67
N TYR A 313 -3.33 -4.81 -18.99
CA TYR A 313 -4.67 -4.82 -18.43
C TYR A 313 -4.72 -5.63 -17.13
N VAL A 314 -5.73 -5.33 -16.33
CA VAL A 314 -5.99 -6.07 -15.10
C VAL A 314 -6.60 -7.43 -15.41
N LEU A 315 -6.06 -8.46 -14.77
CA LEU A 315 -6.54 -9.82 -14.77
C LEU A 315 -7.05 -10.19 -13.36
N PRO A 316 -7.92 -11.21 -13.22
CA PRO A 316 -8.43 -11.61 -11.91
C PRO A 316 -7.36 -11.95 -10.88
N GLU A 317 -6.24 -12.55 -11.30
CA GLU A 317 -5.12 -12.88 -10.43
C GLU A 317 -4.51 -11.64 -9.76
N HIS A 318 -4.44 -10.49 -10.46
CA HIS A 318 -3.94 -9.24 -9.88
C HIS A 318 -4.84 -8.74 -8.74
N VAL A 319 -6.15 -8.99 -8.84
CA VAL A 319 -7.11 -8.67 -7.76
C VAL A 319 -6.93 -9.63 -6.60
N LYS A 320 -6.80 -10.94 -6.87
CA LYS A 320 -6.65 -11.97 -5.84
C LYS A 320 -5.39 -11.79 -5.00
N GLU A 321 -4.27 -11.47 -5.64
CA GLU A 321 -2.98 -11.30 -4.96
C GLU A 321 -2.98 -10.14 -3.95
N ILE A 322 -3.72 -9.07 -4.24
CA ILE A 322 -3.75 -7.88 -3.38
C ILE A 322 -4.92 -7.84 -2.41
N ALA A 323 -5.88 -8.77 -2.55
CA ALA A 323 -7.13 -8.74 -1.82
C ALA A 323 -6.94 -8.82 -0.31
N ALA A 324 -6.05 -9.69 0.18
CA ALA A 324 -5.77 -9.78 1.61
C ALA A 324 -5.26 -8.45 2.19
N GLN A 325 -4.32 -7.80 1.49
CA GLN A 325 -3.72 -6.55 1.96
C GLN A 325 -4.74 -5.41 2.03
N VAL A 326 -5.72 -5.39 1.11
CA VAL A 326 -6.79 -4.38 1.10
C VAL A 326 -7.90 -4.73 2.08
N LEU A 327 -8.30 -5.99 2.23
CA LEU A 327 -9.52 -6.35 2.93
C LEU A 327 -9.32 -6.63 4.42
N ARG A 328 -8.17 -7.14 4.86
CA ARG A 328 -8.05 -7.72 6.22
C ARG A 328 -8.39 -6.77 7.35
N HIS A 329 -8.03 -5.50 7.20
CA HIS A 329 -8.26 -4.46 8.20
C HIS A 329 -9.60 -3.76 8.06
N ARG A 330 -10.40 -4.18 7.07
CA ARG A 330 -11.74 -3.69 6.78
C ARG A 330 -12.83 -4.70 7.15
N LEU A 331 -12.45 -5.85 7.71
CA LEU A 331 -13.38 -6.84 8.24
C LEU A 331 -13.35 -6.78 9.76
N LEU A 332 -14.48 -6.43 10.37
CA LEU A 332 -14.66 -6.50 11.81
C LEU A 332 -15.31 -7.84 12.15
N LEU A 333 -14.59 -8.66 12.92
CA LEU A 333 -15.09 -9.96 13.36
C LEU A 333 -15.98 -9.81 14.60
N ASN A 334 -17.03 -10.63 14.67
CA ASN A 334 -17.86 -10.73 15.87
C ASN A 334 -17.18 -11.58 16.96
N TYR A 335 -17.78 -11.58 18.16
CA TYR A 335 -17.24 -12.30 19.31
C TYR A 335 -17.05 -13.80 19.07
N GLU A 336 -17.96 -14.44 18.32
CA GLU A 336 -17.84 -15.86 17.97
C GLU A 336 -16.60 -16.13 17.12
N GLY A 337 -16.36 -15.30 16.10
CA GLY A 337 -15.17 -15.41 15.24
C GLY A 337 -13.86 -15.23 16.01
N GLN A 338 -13.85 -14.28 16.97
CA GLN A 338 -12.71 -14.08 17.85
C GLN A 338 -12.49 -15.28 18.79
N ALA A 339 -13.56 -15.83 19.38
CA ALA A 339 -13.49 -16.98 20.27
C ALA A 339 -13.01 -18.25 19.55
N GLU A 340 -13.38 -18.43 18.28
CA GLU A 340 -12.94 -19.54 17.44
C GLU A 340 -11.58 -19.32 16.76
N ASN A 341 -10.88 -18.21 17.05
CA ASN A 341 -9.61 -17.82 16.43
C ASN A 341 -9.65 -17.78 14.88
N VAL A 342 -10.80 -17.42 14.31
CA VAL A 342 -10.93 -17.23 12.86
C VAL A 342 -10.27 -15.92 12.49
N SER A 343 -9.35 -15.94 11.51
CA SER A 343 -8.70 -14.72 11.03
C SER A 343 -9.50 -14.04 9.90
N SER A 344 -9.32 -12.73 9.71
CA SER A 344 -9.85 -12.04 8.53
C SER A 344 -9.31 -12.65 7.22
N ASP A 345 -8.06 -13.13 7.24
CA ASP A 345 -7.42 -13.76 6.08
C ASP A 345 -8.10 -15.09 5.71
N ASP A 346 -8.56 -15.86 6.70
CA ASP A 346 -9.34 -17.09 6.48
C ASP A 346 -10.64 -16.83 5.72
N ILE A 347 -11.35 -15.76 6.10
CA ILE A 347 -12.59 -15.33 5.46
C ILE A 347 -12.32 -14.82 4.05
N ILE A 348 -11.28 -14.00 3.88
CA ILE A 348 -10.89 -13.45 2.57
C ILE A 348 -10.54 -14.59 1.61
N LYS A 349 -9.78 -15.59 2.08
CA LYS A 349 -9.44 -16.78 1.28
C LYS A 349 -10.69 -17.49 0.78
N GLU A 350 -11.67 -17.76 1.67
CA GLU A 350 -12.93 -18.40 1.28
C GLU A 350 -13.72 -17.55 0.26
N ILE A 351 -13.77 -16.23 0.46
CA ILE A 351 -14.41 -15.30 -0.48
C ILE A 351 -13.77 -15.41 -1.87
N LEU A 352 -12.44 -15.41 -1.96
CA LEU A 352 -11.71 -15.50 -3.24
C LEU A 352 -11.89 -16.85 -3.96
N GLU A 353 -12.17 -17.91 -3.21
CA GLU A 353 -12.46 -19.25 -3.73
C GLU A 353 -13.91 -19.39 -4.23
N LYS A 354 -14.88 -18.80 -3.52
CA LYS A 354 -16.32 -18.97 -3.79
C LYS A 354 -16.88 -17.93 -4.79
N VAL A 355 -16.37 -16.70 -4.78
CA VAL A 355 -16.85 -15.65 -5.70
C VAL A 355 -16.35 -15.96 -7.11
N LYS A 356 -17.28 -16.07 -8.06
CA LYS A 356 -16.98 -16.45 -9.43
C LYS A 356 -16.08 -15.43 -10.11
N VAL A 357 -15.02 -15.94 -10.73
CA VAL A 357 -14.15 -15.17 -11.62
C VAL A 357 -14.86 -14.96 -12.97
N PRO A 358 -14.80 -13.77 -13.57
CA PRO A 358 -15.45 -13.45 -14.84
C PRO A 358 -14.86 -14.14 -16.08
#